data_AF-A0A8J4ESY6-F1
#
_entry.id   AF-A0A8J4ESY6-F1
#
_cell.length_a   1.000
_cell.length_b   1.000
_cell.length_c   1.000
_cell.angle_alpha   90.00
_cell.angle_beta   90.00
_cell.angle_gamma   90.00
#
_symmetry.space_group_name_H-M   'P 1'
#
loop_
_entity.id
_entity.type
_entity.pdbx_description
1 polymer ?
#
loop_
_entity_poly.entity_id
_entity_poly.type
_entity_poly.pdbx_seq_one_letter_code
_entity_poly.pdbx_strand_id
1 'polypeptide(L)'
;MIHSSVCLSRNTRLFFKRAPGSHRALRAICSLKYDSSTPMHVEAPDRRAVLLGTLAICGVAVIPSSEAGVLDGTVEWWKARKRANSAKLIAPIKVAQQRLEAASAMLADGSGSMLEVLQLVRSSSLNCYLFEALPSDTLETRASLFTQSSNFSDPCTFRIIIKNVVDFAPVDDKERGAQLLNSLILSYQKLDSELEAVALESGGATDPATAGKAAQQLAATLQLAYDVEGFVKELLLVA
;
A
#
# COMPACT_ATOMS: atom_id res chain seq x y z
N MET A 1 -27.78 -22.69 -33.22
CA MET A 1 -28.43 -23.46 -32.14
C MET A 1 -27.33 -23.90 -31.18
N ILE A 2 -26.80 -22.99 -30.35
CA ILE A 2 -27.18 -22.74 -28.95
C ILE A 2 -27.45 -24.04 -28.19
N HIS A 3 -26.53 -24.43 -27.32
CA HIS A 3 -26.85 -25.02 -26.04
C HIS A 3 -25.82 -24.56 -25.01
N SER A 4 -26.31 -23.71 -24.11
CA SER A 4 -25.64 -23.14 -22.95
C SER A 4 -25.39 -24.23 -21.90
N SER A 5 -24.23 -24.20 -21.25
CA SER A 5 -23.97 -24.97 -20.03
C SER A 5 -24.10 -24.05 -18.82
N VAL A 6 -25.05 -24.37 -17.96
CA VAL A 6 -25.38 -23.69 -16.70
C VAL A 6 -24.64 -24.41 -15.58
N CYS A 7 -23.77 -23.71 -14.86
CA CYS A 7 -23.24 -24.17 -13.58
C CYS A 7 -24.25 -23.83 -12.47
N LEU A 8 -24.88 -24.86 -11.92
CA LEU A 8 -25.77 -24.75 -10.76
C LEU A 8 -24.99 -25.00 -9.46
N SER A 9 -25.14 -24.04 -8.54
CA SER A 9 -24.73 -24.05 -7.14
C SER A 9 -25.23 -25.27 -6.36
N ARG A 10 -24.42 -25.82 -5.45
CA ARG A 10 -24.94 -26.49 -4.25
C ARG A 10 -24.01 -26.35 -3.03
N ASN A 11 -24.57 -25.62 -2.08
CA ASN A 11 -24.18 -25.38 -0.71
C ASN A 11 -24.38 -26.68 0.12
N THR A 12 -23.38 -27.12 0.89
CA THR A 12 -23.58 -28.14 1.92
C THR A 12 -22.74 -27.81 3.15
N ARG A 13 -23.42 -27.32 4.20
CA ARG A 13 -22.94 -27.29 5.57
C ARG A 13 -22.98 -28.71 6.14
N LEU A 14 -21.89 -29.18 6.76
CA LEU A 14 -21.94 -30.32 7.66
C LEU A 14 -21.28 -29.96 8.99
N PHE A 15 -22.15 -29.98 10.02
CA PHE A 15 -21.82 -30.06 11.44
C PHE A 15 -20.97 -31.31 11.71
N PHE A 16 -19.89 -31.19 12.49
CA PHE A 16 -19.30 -32.34 13.17
C PHE A 16 -19.09 -32.05 14.67
N LYS A 17 -19.83 -32.84 15.45
CA LYS A 17 -19.84 -32.95 16.91
C LYS A 17 -18.64 -33.82 17.33
N ARG A 18 -17.84 -33.40 18.31
CA ARG A 18 -16.63 -34.12 18.76
C ARG A 18 -16.79 -34.60 20.21
N ALA A 19 -16.55 -35.89 20.42
CA ALA A 19 -16.28 -36.51 21.72
C ALA A 19 -15.18 -37.60 21.53
N PRO A 20 -14.44 -37.99 22.59
CA PRO A 20 -13.02 -38.35 22.50
C PRO A 20 -12.74 -39.86 22.55
N GLY A 21 -11.62 -40.30 21.97
CA GLY A 21 -11.15 -41.69 22.07
C GLY A 21 -9.82 -41.97 21.34
N SER A 22 -8.79 -42.21 22.14
CA SER A 22 -7.45 -42.82 21.94
C SER A 22 -7.02 -43.49 20.61
N HIS A 23 -5.80 -43.12 20.22
CA HIS A 23 -4.66 -43.94 19.74
C HIS A 23 -4.80 -44.86 18.50
N ARG A 24 -4.23 -44.44 17.35
CA ARG A 24 -2.90 -44.86 16.84
C ARG A 24 -2.68 -44.40 15.38
N ALA A 25 -1.48 -43.82 15.20
CA ALA A 25 -0.59 -43.89 14.02
C ALA A 25 -1.13 -43.65 12.61
N LEU A 26 -0.69 -42.55 12.00
CA LEU A 26 0.01 -42.60 10.70
C LEU A 26 0.91 -41.36 10.56
N ARG A 27 2.23 -41.63 10.50
CA ARG A 27 3.30 -40.68 10.22
C ARG A 27 3.31 -40.37 8.72
N ALA A 28 3.48 -39.09 8.38
CA ALA A 28 4.15 -38.69 7.16
C ALA A 28 4.95 -37.41 7.47
N ILE A 29 6.23 -37.62 7.73
CA ILE A 29 7.26 -36.60 7.92
C ILE A 29 7.85 -36.37 6.53
N CYS A 30 7.72 -35.18 5.97
CA CYS A 30 8.54 -34.75 4.84
C CYS A 30 9.71 -33.93 5.40
N SER A 31 10.83 -34.63 5.64
CA SER A 31 12.15 -34.05 5.81
C SER A 31 12.76 -33.81 4.42
N LEU A 32 13.05 -32.57 4.08
CA LEU A 32 14.00 -32.26 3.01
C LEU A 32 15.36 -31.99 3.65
N LYS A 33 16.25 -32.98 3.51
CA LYS A 33 17.70 -32.85 3.71
C LYS A 33 18.26 -31.93 2.65
N TYR A 34 19.03 -30.93 3.05
CA TYR A 34 20.03 -30.31 2.19
C TYR A 34 21.38 -30.50 2.86
N ASP A 35 22.23 -31.28 2.20
CA ASP A 35 23.56 -31.69 2.68
C ASP A 35 24.61 -30.68 2.22
N SER A 36 25.62 -30.46 3.06
CA SER A 36 26.70 -29.51 2.82
C SER A 36 28.02 -30.27 2.68
N SER A 37 28.77 -30.05 1.58
CA SER A 37 30.24 -30.08 1.57
C SER A 37 30.81 -29.66 0.20
N THR A 38 31.86 -28.83 0.27
CA THR A 38 32.72 -28.23 -0.76
C THR A 38 33.80 -29.23 -1.26
N PRO A 39 34.85 -28.82 -2.02
CA PRO A 39 35.01 -27.86 -3.13
C PRO A 39 35.63 -28.54 -4.38
N MET A 40 35.45 -27.99 -5.58
CA MET A 40 36.40 -28.22 -6.69
C MET A 40 36.75 -26.91 -7.38
N HIS A 41 38.04 -26.60 -7.31
CA HIS A 41 38.76 -25.54 -7.99
C HIS A 41 38.77 -25.86 -9.49
N VAL A 42 38.25 -24.97 -10.32
CA VAL A 42 38.52 -24.96 -11.77
C VAL A 42 38.83 -23.52 -12.16
N GLU A 43 39.99 -23.36 -12.81
CA GLU A 43 40.59 -22.12 -13.26
C GLU A 43 39.69 -21.27 -14.17
N ALA A 44 39.94 -19.96 -14.09
CA ALA A 44 39.32 -18.90 -14.86
C ALA A 44 39.51 -19.06 -16.38
N PRO A 45 38.67 -18.37 -17.17
CA PRO A 45 39.30 -17.36 -18.02
C PRO A 45 38.76 -15.95 -17.76
N ASP A 46 39.75 -15.08 -17.64
CA ASP A 46 39.73 -13.63 -17.50
C ASP A 46 38.86 -12.95 -18.58
N ARG A 47 37.72 -12.36 -18.18
CA ARG A 47 36.84 -11.57 -19.06
C ARG A 47 37.16 -10.07 -19.02
N ARG A 48 38.39 -9.68 -18.66
CA ARG A 48 38.83 -8.27 -18.66
C ARG A 48 39.32 -7.72 -20.00
N ALA A 49 39.19 -8.45 -21.11
CA ALA A 49 39.82 -8.07 -22.38
C ALA A 49 38.88 -7.89 -23.59
N VAL A 50 37.59 -7.62 -23.40
CA VAL A 50 36.70 -7.31 -24.53
C VAL A 50 35.69 -6.23 -24.14
N LEU A 51 36.14 -4.97 -24.08
CA LEU A 51 35.31 -3.76 -24.27
C LEU A 51 36.21 -2.51 -24.42
N LEU A 52 37.38 -2.67 -25.06
CA LEU A 52 38.19 -1.56 -25.56
C LEU A 52 38.30 -1.73 -27.07
N GLY A 53 37.40 -1.08 -27.81
CA GLY A 53 37.45 -1.14 -29.26
C GLY A 53 36.20 -0.67 -30.00
N THR A 54 35.70 0.53 -29.71
CA THR A 54 35.00 1.37 -30.71
C THR A 54 34.94 2.80 -30.19
N LEU A 55 36.10 3.46 -30.19
CA LEU A 55 36.22 4.92 -30.08
C LEU A 55 36.67 5.38 -31.46
N ALA A 56 35.73 5.63 -32.37
CA ALA A 56 36.03 6.21 -33.67
C ALA A 56 34.77 6.83 -34.30
N ILE A 57 34.85 8.15 -34.50
CA ILE A 57 34.07 8.96 -35.46
C ILE A 57 32.68 9.41 -34.98
N CYS A 58 32.66 10.31 -33.98
CA CYS A 58 31.66 11.38 -33.98
C CYS A 58 32.17 12.49 -34.90
N GLY A 59 31.73 12.45 -36.17
CA GLY A 59 31.82 13.60 -37.04
C GLY A 59 31.10 14.78 -36.38
N VAL A 60 31.68 15.96 -36.49
CA VAL A 60 31.03 17.24 -36.19
C VAL A 60 29.91 17.42 -37.22
N ALA A 61 28.76 16.79 -36.96
CA ALA A 61 27.51 17.19 -37.57
C ALA A 61 26.99 18.36 -36.73
N VAL A 62 26.95 19.54 -37.34
CA VAL A 62 26.17 20.67 -36.85
C VAL A 62 24.74 20.15 -36.69
N ILE A 63 24.32 19.86 -35.46
CA ILE A 63 22.95 19.48 -35.16
C ILE A 63 22.12 20.76 -35.34
N PRO A 64 21.23 20.85 -36.33
CA PRO A 64 20.29 21.97 -36.37
C PRO A 64 19.41 21.89 -35.14
N SER A 65 19.37 22.98 -34.37
CA SER A 65 18.42 23.21 -33.26
C SER A 65 16.99 22.95 -33.72
N SER A 66 16.55 21.71 -33.54
CA SER A 66 15.16 21.27 -33.70
C SER A 66 14.78 20.37 -32.52
N GLU A 67 15.29 20.70 -31.33
CA GLU A 67 14.94 20.05 -30.06
C GLU A 67 13.67 20.67 -29.44
N ALA A 68 12.62 20.85 -30.26
CA ALA A 68 11.28 21.18 -29.75
C ALA A 68 10.29 20.00 -29.86
N GLY A 69 10.63 18.94 -30.61
CA GLY A 69 9.72 17.80 -30.86
C GLY A 69 9.99 16.51 -30.07
N VAL A 70 11.20 16.33 -29.52
CA VAL A 70 11.60 15.07 -28.85
C VAL A 70 11.09 14.99 -27.41
N LEU A 71 10.98 16.13 -26.73
CA LEU A 71 10.45 16.20 -25.36
C LEU A 71 8.93 15.98 -25.31
N ASP A 72 8.20 16.47 -26.33
CA ASP A 72 6.73 16.36 -26.38
C ASP A 72 6.27 14.90 -26.52
N GLY A 73 6.92 14.13 -27.41
CA GLY A 73 6.68 12.69 -27.53
C GLY A 73 7.04 11.89 -26.27
N THR A 74 8.03 12.34 -25.50
CA THR A 74 8.47 11.68 -24.27
C THR A 74 7.49 11.91 -23.12
N VAL A 75 6.99 13.13 -22.97
CA VAL A 75 5.99 13.48 -21.94
C VAL A 75 4.65 12.78 -22.23
N GLU A 76 4.19 12.75 -23.48
CA GLU A 76 2.96 12.05 -23.84
C GLU A 76 3.09 10.53 -23.69
N TRP A 77 4.25 9.95 -24.00
CA TRP A 77 4.54 8.55 -23.71
C TRP A 77 4.46 8.24 -22.21
N TRP A 78 5.03 9.09 -21.35
CA TRP A 78 4.96 8.95 -19.89
C TRP A 78 3.52 9.06 -19.36
N LYS A 79 2.76 10.05 -19.84
CA LYS A 79 1.34 10.20 -19.51
C LYS A 79 0.54 8.96 -19.93
N ALA A 80 0.77 8.42 -21.13
CA ALA A 80 0.11 7.19 -21.60
C ALA A 80 0.43 5.98 -20.71
N ARG A 81 1.70 5.81 -20.31
CA ARG A 81 2.12 4.73 -19.41
C ARG A 81 1.47 4.85 -18.03
N LYS A 82 1.35 6.07 -17.52
CA LYS A 82 0.71 6.35 -16.24
C LYS A 82 -0.79 6.04 -16.27
N ARG A 83 -1.50 6.40 -17.34
CA ARG A 83 -2.91 5.98 -17.55
C ARG A 83 -3.04 4.46 -17.64
N ALA A 84 -2.14 3.79 -18.35
CA ALA A 84 -2.12 2.34 -18.46
C ALA A 84 -1.82 1.62 -17.13
N ASN A 85 -1.13 2.27 -16.20
CA ASN A 85 -0.83 1.74 -14.86
C ASN A 85 -1.68 2.38 -13.75
N SER A 86 -2.73 3.11 -14.10
CA SER A 86 -3.61 3.84 -13.18
C SER A 86 -4.17 2.95 -12.06
N ALA A 87 -4.55 1.72 -12.39
CA ALA A 87 -5.02 0.73 -11.41
C ALA A 87 -4.00 0.48 -10.29
N LYS A 88 -2.69 0.50 -10.58
CA LYS A 88 -1.64 0.31 -9.57
C LYS A 88 -1.48 1.52 -8.65
N LEU A 89 -1.80 2.71 -9.13
CA LEU A 89 -1.77 3.94 -8.33
C LEU A 89 -3.02 4.05 -7.44
N ILE A 90 -4.17 3.59 -7.94
CA ILE A 90 -5.45 3.66 -7.22
C ILE A 90 -5.60 2.52 -6.20
N ALA A 91 -5.05 1.33 -6.48
CA ALA A 91 -5.25 0.16 -5.61
C ALA A 91 -4.86 0.37 -4.14
N PRO A 92 -3.70 0.98 -3.80
CA PRO A 92 -3.36 1.26 -2.40
C PRO A 92 -4.36 2.20 -1.71
N ILE A 93 -4.91 3.18 -2.43
CA ILE A 93 -5.91 4.13 -1.91
C ILE A 93 -7.19 3.37 -1.57
N LYS A 94 -7.66 2.49 -2.46
CA LYS A 94 -8.84 1.66 -2.21
C LYS A 94 -8.67 0.73 -1.02
N VAL A 95 -7.49 0.13 -0.87
CA VAL A 95 -7.18 -0.70 0.30
C VAL A 95 -7.22 0.13 1.59
N ALA A 96 -6.71 1.37 1.56
CA ALA A 96 -6.80 2.28 2.70
C ALA A 96 -8.27 2.63 3.04
N GLN A 97 -9.09 2.96 2.04
CA GLN A 97 -10.52 3.24 2.23
C GLN A 97 -11.25 2.03 2.83
N GLN A 98 -11.04 0.83 2.29
CA GLN A 98 -11.66 -0.40 2.82
C GLN A 98 -11.29 -0.66 4.28
N ARG A 99 -10.06 -0.34 4.69
CA ARG A 99 -9.64 -0.46 6.10
C ARG A 99 -10.32 0.57 6.99
N LEU A 100 -10.47 1.81 6.51
CA LEU A 100 -11.23 2.85 7.22
C LEU A 100 -12.71 2.49 7.35
N GLU A 101 -13.32 1.91 6.31
CA GLU A 101 -14.70 1.41 6.35
C GLU A 101 -14.87 0.23 7.31
N ALA A 102 -13.91 -0.69 7.34
CA ALA A 102 -13.92 -1.76 8.34
C ALA A 102 -13.80 -1.19 9.77
N ALA A 103 -12.92 -0.21 9.99
CA ALA A 103 -12.78 0.47 11.26
C ALA A 103 -14.05 1.25 11.66
N SER A 104 -14.73 1.88 10.70
CA SER A 104 -15.99 2.58 10.96
C SER A 104 -17.11 1.62 11.36
N ALA A 105 -17.21 0.47 10.69
CA ALA A 105 -18.17 -0.57 11.02
C ALA A 105 -17.91 -1.15 12.42
N MET A 106 -16.65 -1.39 12.77
CA MET A 106 -16.27 -1.86 14.12
C MET A 106 -16.67 -0.87 15.22
N LEU A 107 -16.43 0.42 15.01
CA LEU A 107 -16.86 1.47 15.95
C LEU A 107 -18.39 1.57 16.07
N ALA A 108 -19.10 1.48 14.94
CA ALA A 108 -20.56 1.62 14.92
C ALA A 108 -21.27 0.42 15.58
N ASP A 109 -20.80 -0.79 15.31
CA ASP A 109 -21.38 -2.02 15.84
C ASP A 109 -20.90 -2.31 17.28
N GLY A 110 -19.92 -1.56 17.79
CA GLY A 110 -19.23 -1.88 19.04
C GLY A 110 -18.50 -3.23 18.98
N SER A 111 -18.15 -3.68 17.77
CA SER A 111 -17.54 -4.99 17.54
C SER A 111 -16.02 -4.87 17.52
N GLY A 112 -15.35 -5.75 18.26
CA GLY A 112 -13.90 -5.71 18.44
C GLY A 112 -13.42 -4.75 19.52
N SER A 113 -12.11 -4.66 19.69
CA SER A 113 -11.47 -3.77 20.68
C SER A 113 -11.03 -2.45 20.04
N MET A 114 -10.91 -1.38 20.84
CA MET A 114 -10.40 -0.10 20.33
C MET A 114 -8.99 -0.22 19.77
N LEU A 115 -8.21 -1.17 20.28
CA LEU A 115 -6.88 -1.45 19.78
C LEU A 115 -6.90 -2.00 18.35
N GLU A 116 -7.85 -2.89 18.02
CA GLU A 116 -8.01 -3.41 16.66
C GLU A 116 -8.42 -2.31 15.68
N VAL A 117 -9.31 -1.40 16.09
CA VAL A 117 -9.70 -0.21 15.31
C VAL A 117 -8.49 0.68 15.06
N LEU A 118 -7.70 0.96 16.08
CA LEU A 118 -6.48 1.78 15.99
C LEU A 118 -5.46 1.14 15.05
N GLN A 119 -5.26 -0.18 15.12
CA GLN A 119 -4.36 -0.90 14.22
C GLN A 119 -4.82 -0.83 12.75
N LEU A 120 -6.14 -0.94 12.50
CA LEU A 120 -6.70 -0.75 11.16
C LEU A 120 -6.43 0.65 10.61
N VAL A 121 -6.70 1.69 11.41
CA VAL A 121 -6.48 3.10 11.03
C VAL A 121 -4.99 3.39 10.77
N ARG A 122 -4.09 2.91 11.63
CA ARG A 122 -2.65 3.05 11.43
C ARG A 122 -2.19 2.35 10.17
N SER A 123 -2.69 1.15 9.90
CA SER A 123 -2.39 0.43 8.67
C SER A 123 -2.97 1.09 7.41
N SER A 124 -4.10 1.78 7.50
CA SER A 124 -4.73 2.49 6.37
C SER A 124 -4.01 3.79 6.03
N SER A 125 -3.24 4.35 6.95
CA SER A 125 -2.41 5.54 6.71
C SER A 125 -1.27 5.31 5.72
N LEU A 126 -0.97 4.05 5.39
CA LEU A 126 0.10 3.65 4.47
C LEU A 126 1.45 4.32 4.77
N ASN A 127 1.84 4.32 6.05
CA ASN A 127 3.12 4.83 6.54
C ASN A 127 3.31 6.35 6.40
N CYS A 128 2.21 7.12 6.37
CA CYS A 128 2.29 8.56 6.15
C CYS A 128 2.53 9.42 7.39
N TYR A 129 2.51 8.81 8.57
CA TYR A 129 2.93 9.43 9.82
C TYR A 129 3.55 8.39 10.75
N LEU A 130 4.37 8.87 11.67
CA LEU A 130 4.98 8.07 12.74
C LEU A 130 3.99 7.97 13.90
N PHE A 131 3.83 6.78 14.45
CA PHE A 131 3.02 6.49 15.63
C PHE A 131 3.79 5.62 16.61
N GLU A 132 3.38 5.62 17.87
CA GLU A 132 3.97 4.75 18.88
C GLU A 132 3.51 3.30 18.68
N ALA A 133 4.44 2.35 18.64
CA ALA A 133 4.11 0.95 18.40
C ALA A 133 3.24 0.39 19.53
N LEU A 134 2.13 -0.24 19.17
CA LEU A 134 1.26 -0.89 20.16
C LEU A 134 1.95 -2.14 20.74
N PRO A 135 1.57 -2.57 21.96
CA PRO A 135 2.09 -3.80 22.55
C PRO A 135 1.83 -5.04 21.69
N SER A 136 0.74 -5.04 20.94
CA SER A 136 0.29 -6.12 20.04
C SER A 136 0.81 -6.00 18.61
N ASP A 137 1.58 -4.96 18.28
CA ASP A 137 2.09 -4.78 16.93
C ASP A 137 3.13 -5.85 16.55
N THR A 138 3.06 -6.28 15.29
CA THR A 138 3.99 -7.25 14.71
C THR A 138 5.42 -6.68 14.62
N LEU A 139 6.42 -7.57 14.54
CA LEU A 139 7.83 -7.16 14.38
C LEU A 139 8.03 -6.35 13.10
N GLU A 140 7.25 -6.65 12.06
CA GLU A 140 7.23 -5.95 10.78
C GLU A 140 6.77 -4.51 10.93
N THR A 141 5.72 -4.25 11.72
CA THR A 141 5.25 -2.89 12.02
C THR A 141 6.33 -2.09 12.74
N ARG A 142 7.00 -2.70 13.73
CA ARG A 142 8.09 -2.06 14.48
C ARG A 142 9.31 -1.77 13.61
N ALA A 143 9.69 -2.69 12.73
CA ALA A 143 10.78 -2.51 11.77
C ALA A 143 10.46 -1.43 10.73
N SER A 144 9.20 -1.34 10.28
CA SER A 144 8.72 -0.26 9.41
C SER A 144 8.88 1.10 10.10
N LEU A 145 8.40 1.25 11.34
CA LEU A 145 8.55 2.49 12.13
C LEU A 145 10.02 2.91 12.31
N PHE A 146 10.90 1.95 12.57
CA PHE A 146 12.34 2.22 12.66
C PHE A 146 12.90 2.72 11.33
N THR A 147 12.51 2.10 10.21
CA THR A 147 12.97 2.50 8.87
C THR A 147 12.40 3.87 8.48
N GLN A 148 11.16 4.20 8.86
CA GLN A 148 10.58 5.53 8.67
C GLN A 148 11.31 6.62 9.44
N SER A 149 11.84 6.30 10.62
CA SER A 149 12.65 7.25 11.40
C SER A 149 14.00 7.55 10.74
N SER A 150 14.49 6.64 9.89
CA SER A 150 15.69 6.84 9.10
C SER A 150 15.31 7.52 7.78
N ASN A 151 15.66 8.80 7.63
CA ASN A 151 15.29 9.69 6.51
C ASN A 151 15.77 9.26 5.09
N PHE A 152 16.04 7.98 4.84
CA PHE A 152 16.61 7.48 3.58
C PHE A 152 15.62 7.36 2.43
N SER A 153 14.32 7.21 2.70
CA SER A 153 13.28 7.15 1.67
C SER A 153 11.96 7.62 2.24
N ASP A 154 11.17 8.37 1.47
CA ASP A 154 9.81 8.74 1.87
C ASP A 154 8.94 7.48 1.99
N PRO A 155 8.49 7.10 3.20
CA PRO A 155 7.72 5.89 3.39
C PRO A 155 6.24 6.08 3.06
N CYS A 156 5.77 7.33 2.92
CA CYS A 156 4.36 7.65 2.76
C CYS A 156 3.89 7.28 1.36
N THR A 157 3.09 6.21 1.27
CA THR A 157 2.59 5.73 -0.04
C THR A 157 1.69 6.76 -0.71
N PHE A 158 0.86 7.49 0.05
CA PHE A 158 0.05 8.58 -0.51
C PHE A 158 0.93 9.69 -1.13
N ARG A 159 2.05 10.05 -0.50
CA ARG A 159 2.96 11.07 -1.05
C ARG A 159 3.60 10.60 -2.35
N ILE A 160 4.02 9.34 -2.41
CA ILE A 160 4.53 8.73 -3.64
C ILE A 160 3.47 8.77 -4.75
N ILE A 161 2.23 8.38 -4.45
CA ILE A 161 1.15 8.39 -5.45
C ILE A 161 0.88 9.81 -5.94
N ILE A 162 0.69 10.77 -5.03
CA ILE A 162 0.42 12.17 -5.37
C ILE A 162 1.54 12.74 -6.23
N LYS A 163 2.80 12.54 -5.86
CA LYS A 163 3.96 12.98 -6.66
C LYS A 163 3.91 12.42 -8.09
N ASN A 164 3.74 11.11 -8.23
CA ASN A 164 3.61 10.48 -9.55
C ASN A 164 2.41 11.01 -10.34
N VAL A 165 1.30 11.35 -9.67
CA VAL A 165 0.12 11.89 -10.36
C VAL A 165 0.25 13.36 -10.76
N VAL A 166 1.05 14.16 -10.07
CA VAL A 166 1.19 15.59 -10.37
C VAL A 166 2.46 15.97 -11.14
N ASP A 167 3.44 15.07 -11.33
CA ASP A 167 4.76 15.40 -11.95
C ASP A 167 4.66 16.26 -13.24
N PHE A 168 3.73 15.92 -14.13
CA PHE A 168 3.48 16.61 -15.40
C PHE A 168 2.17 17.43 -15.43
N ALA A 169 1.56 17.67 -14.28
CA ALA A 169 0.36 18.49 -14.15
C ALA A 169 0.71 19.99 -14.04
N PRO A 170 -0.26 20.89 -14.29
CA PRO A 170 -0.14 22.32 -13.98
C PRO A 170 0.25 22.58 -12.52
N VAL A 171 0.78 23.78 -12.24
CA VAL A 171 1.18 24.18 -10.89
C VAL A 171 0.00 24.13 -9.91
N ASP A 172 -1.18 24.57 -10.35
CA ASP A 172 -2.41 24.55 -9.56
C ASP A 172 -2.78 23.14 -9.07
N ASP A 173 -2.61 22.12 -9.93
CA ASP A 173 -2.85 20.72 -9.56
C ASP A 173 -1.79 20.17 -8.60
N LYS A 174 -0.54 20.60 -8.75
CA LYS A 174 0.53 20.25 -7.81
C LYS A 174 0.24 20.80 -6.42
N GLU A 175 -0.21 22.05 -6.34
CA GLU A 175 -0.60 22.70 -5.08
C GLU A 175 -1.83 22.04 -4.47
N ARG A 176 -2.88 21.80 -5.26
CA ARG A 176 -4.10 21.09 -4.83
C ARG A 176 -3.78 19.69 -4.29
N GLY A 177 -2.93 18.94 -5.00
CA GLY A 177 -2.48 17.62 -4.55
C GLY A 177 -1.70 17.66 -3.24
N ALA A 178 -0.81 18.65 -3.07
CA ALA A 178 -0.06 18.84 -1.83
C ALA A 178 -0.97 19.22 -0.64
N GLN A 179 -1.95 20.09 -0.86
CA GLN A 179 -2.94 20.49 0.15
C GLN A 179 -3.82 19.32 0.58
N LEU A 180 -4.35 18.54 -0.37
CA LEU A 180 -5.15 17.35 -0.09
C LEU A 180 -4.33 16.31 0.69
N LEU A 181 -3.09 16.05 0.28
CA LEU A 181 -2.20 15.12 0.97
C LEU A 181 -1.94 15.57 2.41
N ASN A 182 -1.61 16.84 2.62
CA ASN A 182 -1.34 17.37 3.95
C ASN A 182 -2.59 17.28 4.85
N SER A 183 -3.76 17.60 4.30
CA SER A 183 -5.04 17.49 5.01
C SER A 183 -5.33 16.05 5.42
N LEU A 184 -5.10 15.08 4.52
CA LEU A 184 -5.27 13.66 4.82
C LEU A 184 -4.32 13.19 5.94
N ILE A 185 -3.04 13.56 5.88
CA ILE A 185 -2.04 13.18 6.89
C ILE A 185 -2.41 13.74 8.27
N LEU A 186 -2.75 15.03 8.34
CA LEU A 186 -3.17 15.67 9.59
C LEU A 186 -4.46 15.05 10.13
N SER A 187 -5.41 14.69 9.24
CA SER A 187 -6.65 14.03 9.64
C SER A 187 -6.39 12.65 10.24
N TYR A 188 -5.45 11.90 9.67
CA TYR A 188 -5.00 10.62 10.22
C TYR A 188 -4.35 10.75 11.59
N GLN A 189 -3.45 11.72 11.77
CA GLN A 189 -2.80 11.97 13.06
C GLN A 189 -3.82 12.35 14.14
N LYS A 190 -4.77 13.23 13.79
CA LYS A 190 -5.85 13.62 14.70
C LYS A 190 -6.75 12.44 15.04
N LEU A 191 -7.11 11.61 14.06
CA LEU A 191 -7.89 10.40 14.28
C LEU A 191 -7.19 9.43 15.23
N ASP A 192 -5.89 9.25 15.06
CA ASP A 192 -5.06 8.40 15.92
C ASP A 192 -5.13 8.87 17.39
N SER A 193 -4.92 10.16 17.62
CA SER A 193 -4.99 10.75 18.97
C SER A 193 -6.37 10.62 19.62
N GLU A 194 -7.45 10.80 18.86
CA GLU A 194 -8.82 10.63 19.38
C GLU A 194 -9.10 9.16 19.73
N LEU A 195 -8.65 8.22 18.91
CA LEU A 195 -8.83 6.79 19.18
C LEU A 195 -7.99 6.31 20.37
N GLU A 196 -6.76 6.80 20.52
CA GLU A 196 -5.93 6.54 21.69
C GLU A 196 -6.56 7.07 22.98
N ALA A 197 -7.08 8.31 22.94
CA ALA A 197 -7.77 8.92 24.08
C ALA A 197 -8.96 8.06 24.52
N VAL A 198 -9.80 7.63 23.57
CA VAL A 198 -10.95 6.78 23.89
C VAL A 198 -10.51 5.41 24.40
N ALA A 199 -9.46 4.81 23.81
CA ALA A 199 -8.94 3.52 24.27
C ALA A 199 -8.44 3.56 25.72
N LEU A 200 -7.84 4.69 26.15
CA LEU A 200 -7.41 4.91 27.52
C LEU A 200 -8.60 5.14 28.47
N GLU A 201 -9.61 5.91 28.06
CA GLU A 201 -10.80 6.19 28.86
C GLU A 201 -11.70 4.96 29.05
N SER A 202 -11.83 4.12 28.03
CA SER A 202 -12.71 2.94 28.03
C SER A 202 -12.03 1.65 28.52
N GLY A 203 -10.75 1.71 28.89
CA GLY A 203 -9.96 0.52 29.23
C GLY A 203 -9.82 -0.46 28.06
N GLY A 204 -9.86 0.02 26.83
CA GLY A 204 -9.74 -0.76 25.59
C GLY A 204 -11.05 -1.32 25.03
N ALA A 205 -12.18 -1.14 25.72
CA ALA A 205 -13.49 -1.55 25.23
C ALA A 205 -14.04 -0.56 24.18
N THR A 206 -14.70 -1.07 23.15
CA THR A 206 -15.36 -0.24 22.15
C THR A 206 -16.76 0.12 22.67
N ASP A 207 -16.91 1.33 23.22
CA ASP A 207 -18.21 1.87 23.62
C ASP A 207 -18.65 2.96 22.61
N PRO A 208 -19.74 2.75 21.85
CA PRO A 208 -20.26 3.74 20.91
C PRO A 208 -20.58 5.09 21.56
N ALA A 209 -20.90 5.11 22.86
CA ALA A 209 -21.25 6.33 23.58
C ALA A 209 -20.03 7.24 23.81
N THR A 210 -18.84 6.68 24.00
CA THR A 210 -17.59 7.43 24.22
C THR A 210 -16.84 7.70 22.91
N ALA A 211 -17.05 6.87 21.89
CA ALA A 211 -16.40 6.98 20.58
C ALA A 211 -16.91 8.13 19.68
N GLY A 212 -17.91 8.91 20.10
CA GLY A 212 -18.61 9.87 19.24
C GLY A 212 -17.69 10.85 18.48
N LYS A 213 -16.65 11.39 19.14
CA LYS A 213 -15.67 12.28 18.49
C LYS A 213 -14.76 11.52 17.52
N ALA A 214 -14.27 10.35 17.95
CA ALA A 214 -13.42 9.49 17.11
C ALA A 214 -14.17 9.02 15.85
N ALA A 215 -15.45 8.67 15.96
CA ALA A 215 -16.30 8.31 14.83
C ALA A 215 -16.50 9.46 13.83
N GLN A 216 -16.73 10.69 14.33
CA GLN A 216 -16.80 11.88 13.47
C GLN A 216 -15.47 12.15 12.75
N GLN A 217 -14.35 12.06 13.47
CA GLN A 217 -13.03 12.24 12.89
C GLN A 217 -12.68 11.13 11.89
N LEU A 218 -13.15 9.91 12.11
CA LEU A 218 -12.99 8.79 11.18
C LEU A 218 -13.75 9.08 9.89
N ALA A 219 -15.02 9.49 9.97
CA ALA A 219 -15.81 9.84 8.81
C ALA A 219 -15.16 10.98 7.99
N ALA A 220 -14.63 12.01 8.66
CA ALA A 220 -13.89 13.09 8.00
C ALA A 220 -12.62 12.58 7.29
N THR A 221 -11.88 11.67 7.92
CA THR A 221 -10.66 11.06 7.34
C THR A 221 -11.00 10.18 6.14
N LEU A 222 -12.08 9.43 6.22
CA LEU A 222 -12.59 8.61 5.11
C LEU A 222 -13.01 9.48 3.92
N GLN A 223 -13.68 10.61 4.17
CA GLN A 223 -14.04 11.56 3.12
C GLN A 223 -12.79 12.12 2.42
N LEU A 224 -11.76 12.52 3.18
CA LEU A 224 -10.50 12.98 2.59
C LEU A 224 -9.81 11.88 1.77
N ALA A 225 -9.90 10.61 2.18
CA ALA A 225 -9.38 9.49 1.40
C ALA A 225 -10.14 9.31 0.07
N TYR A 226 -11.45 9.55 0.06
CA TYR A 226 -12.26 9.60 -1.16
C TYR A 226 -11.91 10.78 -2.05
N ASP A 227 -11.69 11.96 -1.48
CA ASP A 227 -11.29 13.16 -2.22
C ASP A 227 -9.91 12.97 -2.88
N VAL A 228 -8.98 12.30 -2.20
CA VAL A 228 -7.67 11.92 -2.75
C VAL A 228 -7.81 10.92 -3.90
N GLU A 229 -8.67 9.90 -3.79
CA GLU A 229 -8.96 9.00 -4.91
C GLU A 229 -9.56 9.74 -6.10
N GLY A 230 -10.54 10.63 -5.84
CA GLY A 230 -11.20 11.46 -6.85
C GLY A 230 -10.20 12.33 -7.61
N PHE A 231 -9.33 13.03 -6.88
CA PHE A 231 -8.24 13.82 -7.46
C PHE A 231 -7.28 12.97 -8.30
N VAL A 232 -6.87 11.80 -7.81
CA VAL A 232 -6.01 10.87 -8.53
C VAL A 232 -6.68 10.39 -9.82
N LYS A 233 -7.96 10.02 -9.76
CA LYS A 233 -8.75 9.61 -10.93
C LYS A 233 -8.90 10.73 -11.96
N GLU A 234 -9.18 11.95 -11.50
CA GLU A 234 -9.27 13.16 -12.33
C GLU A 234 -7.98 13.36 -13.14
N LEU A 235 -6.82 13.34 -12.48
CA LEU A 235 -5.53 13.51 -13.15
C LEU A 235 -5.12 12.33 -14.04
N LEU A 236 -5.64 11.14 -13.75
CA LEU A 236 -5.39 9.95 -14.55
C LEU A 236 -6.38 9.80 -15.72
N LEU A 237 -7.44 10.62 -15.78
CA LEU A 237 -8.56 10.49 -16.73
C LEU A 237 -9.20 9.09 -16.65
N VAL A 238 -9.34 8.56 -15.44
CA VAL A 238 -9.94 7.24 -15.18
C VAL A 238 -11.23 7.43 -14.41
N ALA A 239 -12.31 6.82 -14.90
CA ALA A 239 -13.62 6.82 -14.24
C ALA A 239 -13.63 5.94 -12.98
#